data_AF-A0A6I3U9R4-F1
#
_entry.id   AF-A0A6I3U9R4-F1
#
_cell.length_a   1.000
_cell.length_b   1.000
_cell.length_c   1.000
_cell.angle_alpha   90.00
_cell.angle_beta   90.00
_cell.angle_gamma   90.00
#
_symmetry.space_group_name_H-M   'P 1'
#
loop_
_entity.id
_entity.type
_entity.pdbx_description
1 polymer ?
#
loop_
_entity_poly.entity_id
_entity_poly.type
_entity_poly.pdbx_seq_one_letter_code
_entity_poly.pdbx_strand_id
1 'polypeptide(L)'
;PRNNHRKVVYNSGSVRTHGKVEFLYGKLEMRAKLPKGQGVFPAFWTLGSDFTLDGKINPVQGRGWPSTGEIDIMELVGERNSNGSGNKTVYQTLHYGQSDNDDGKFAGRGTA
;
A
#
# COMPACT_ATOMS: atom_id res chain seq x y z
N PRO A 1 3.72 -9.14 -17.38
CA PRO A 1 2.43 -8.87 -16.68
C PRO A 1 1.23 -8.41 -17.55
N ARG A 2 1.22 -8.66 -18.88
CA ARG A 2 0.02 -8.46 -19.71
C ARG A 2 -0.18 -9.68 -20.63
N ASN A 3 -0.70 -10.76 -20.05
CA ASN A 3 -1.16 -11.92 -20.80
C ASN A 3 -2.49 -11.57 -21.49
N ASN A 4 -2.62 -11.81 -22.81
CA ASN A 4 -3.84 -11.57 -23.59
C ASN A 4 -5.06 -12.40 -23.11
N HIS A 5 -4.85 -13.45 -22.33
CA HIS A 5 -5.92 -14.25 -21.72
C HIS A 5 -6.39 -13.72 -20.35
N ARG A 6 -5.77 -12.67 -19.81
CA ARG A 6 -6.16 -12.12 -18.50
C ARG A 6 -7.42 -11.28 -18.63
N LYS A 7 -8.55 -11.79 -18.12
CA LYS A 7 -9.81 -11.02 -18.02
C LYS A 7 -9.74 -10.03 -16.84
N VAL A 8 -9.89 -8.74 -17.13
CA VAL A 8 -10.08 -7.70 -16.11
C VAL A 8 -11.56 -7.66 -15.73
N VAL A 9 -11.89 -7.96 -14.48
CA VAL A 9 -13.28 -7.96 -13.98
C VAL A 9 -13.62 -6.73 -13.13
N TYR A 10 -12.61 -5.94 -12.72
CA TYR A 10 -12.78 -4.69 -11.98
C TYR A 10 -11.84 -3.61 -12.51
N ASN A 11 -12.35 -2.38 -12.58
CA ASN A 11 -11.54 -1.18 -12.80
C ASN A 11 -11.41 -0.43 -11.46
N SER A 12 -10.23 0.11 -11.19
CA SER A 12 -9.94 0.88 -9.96
C SER A 12 -8.98 2.03 -10.29
N GLY A 13 -8.63 2.84 -9.28
CA GLY A 13 -7.72 3.98 -9.42
C GLY A 13 -6.60 3.96 -8.37
N SER A 14 -5.43 4.45 -8.77
CA SER A 14 -4.30 4.73 -7.87
C SER A 14 -3.60 6.00 -8.36
N VAL A 15 -3.21 6.87 -7.45
CA VAL A 15 -2.47 8.11 -7.70
C VAL A 15 -1.21 8.08 -6.85
N ARG A 16 -0.09 8.54 -7.41
CA ARG A 16 1.21 8.58 -6.73
C ARG A 16 1.96 9.88 -7.02
N THR A 17 2.79 10.30 -6.07
CA THR A 17 3.65 11.48 -6.16
C THR A 17 5.13 11.14 -6.42
N HIS A 18 5.46 9.87 -6.66
CA HIS A 18 6.82 9.41 -6.93
C HIS A 18 7.50 10.22 -8.06
N GLY A 19 8.72 10.69 -7.80
CA GLY A 19 9.49 11.54 -8.70
C GLY A 19 8.95 12.97 -8.85
N LYS A 20 8.01 13.40 -8.00
CA LYS A 20 7.42 14.75 -8.03
C LYS A 20 7.48 15.46 -6.69
N VAL A 21 7.05 14.78 -5.62
CA VAL A 21 7.01 15.35 -4.27
C VAL A 21 7.43 14.28 -3.27
N GLU A 22 8.39 14.65 -2.44
CA GLU A 22 8.97 13.84 -1.39
C GLU A 22 8.81 14.56 -0.05
N PHE A 23 8.60 13.79 1.01
CA PHE A 23 8.47 14.30 2.36
C PHE A 23 9.47 13.54 3.24
N LEU A 24 10.22 14.29 4.05
CA LEU A 24 11.00 13.73 5.14
C LEU A 24 10.58 14.43 6.42
N TYR A 25 10.01 13.66 7.34
CA TYR A 25 9.36 14.14 8.55
C TYR A 25 8.18 15.09 8.28
N GLY A 26 7.51 15.49 9.36
CA GLY A 26 6.36 16.40 9.31
C GLY A 26 5.03 15.68 9.45
N LYS A 27 3.97 16.31 8.91
CA LYS A 27 2.58 15.88 9.06
C LYS A 27 1.90 15.79 7.69
N LEU A 28 1.41 14.60 7.35
CA LEU A 28 0.58 14.36 6.18
C LEU A 28 -0.87 14.16 6.63
N GLU A 29 -1.79 14.91 6.03
CA GLU A 29 -3.22 14.81 6.32
C GLU A 29 -4.02 14.54 5.05
N MET A 30 -4.92 13.56 5.12
CA MET A 30 -5.93 13.34 4.09
C MET A 30 -7.32 13.44 4.72
N ARG A 31 -8.29 13.93 3.95
CA ARG A 31 -9.71 13.79 4.28
C ARG A 31 -10.43 13.10 3.15
N ALA A 32 -10.91 11.89 3.39
CA ALA A 32 -11.59 11.07 2.40
C ALA A 32 -12.85 10.43 2.98
N LYS A 33 -13.83 10.14 2.11
CA LYS A 33 -14.96 9.26 2.42
C LYS A 33 -14.66 7.88 1.86
N LEU A 34 -14.58 6.87 2.74
CA LEU A 34 -14.23 5.53 2.32
C LEU A 34 -15.41 4.81 1.62
N PRO A 35 -15.12 3.98 0.60
CA PRO A 35 -16.13 3.13 -0.02
C PRO A 35 -16.65 2.08 0.98
N LYS A 36 -17.84 1.56 0.68
CA LYS A 36 -18.44 0.41 1.37
C LYS A 36 -18.69 -0.71 0.38
N GLY A 37 -18.45 -1.95 0.79
CA GLY A 37 -18.68 -3.11 -0.06
C GLY A 37 -17.74 -4.26 0.25
N GLN A 38 -18.09 -5.44 -0.21
CA GLN A 38 -17.21 -6.60 -0.12
C GLN A 38 -16.00 -6.43 -1.03
N GLY A 39 -14.80 -6.66 -0.51
CA GLY A 39 -13.56 -6.66 -1.27
C GLY A 39 -13.05 -5.27 -1.68
N VAL A 40 -13.66 -4.18 -1.21
CA VAL A 40 -13.05 -2.84 -1.40
C VAL A 40 -11.80 -2.74 -0.52
N PHE A 41 -10.73 -2.17 -1.07
CA PHE A 41 -9.47 -1.97 -0.35
C PHE A 41 -8.98 -0.54 -0.60
N PRO A 42 -9.56 0.48 0.06
CA PRO A 42 -8.97 1.81 0.07
C PRO A 42 -7.69 1.80 0.92
N ALA A 43 -6.65 2.48 0.44
CA ALA A 43 -5.40 2.66 1.16
C ALA A 43 -4.89 4.10 1.02
N PHE A 44 -4.30 4.60 2.10
CA PHE A 44 -3.46 5.80 2.10
C PHE A 44 -2.15 5.46 2.79
N TRP A 45 -1.08 5.56 2.03
CA TRP A 45 0.19 4.98 2.38
C TRP A 45 1.32 5.77 1.71
N THR A 46 2.54 5.55 2.20
CA THR A 46 3.76 6.13 1.65
C THR A 46 4.80 5.04 1.43
N LEU A 47 5.69 5.26 0.48
CA LEU A 47 6.82 4.38 0.15
C LEU A 47 8.08 5.25 0.03
N GLY A 48 9.25 4.71 0.41
CA GLY A 48 10.52 5.41 0.26
C GLY A 48 10.75 5.90 -1.18
N SER A 49 11.30 7.11 -1.32
CA SER A 49 11.57 7.75 -2.62
C SER A 49 12.60 7.00 -3.47
N ASP A 50 13.47 6.21 -2.82
CA ASP A 50 14.46 5.36 -3.48
C ASP A 50 13.85 4.13 -4.18
N PHE A 51 12.52 4.03 -4.24
CA PHE A 51 11.83 2.93 -4.94
C PHE A 51 11.60 3.22 -6.43
N THR A 52 12.31 2.52 -7.31
CA THR A 52 12.14 2.67 -8.76
C THR A 52 11.25 1.60 -9.39
N LEU A 53 10.19 2.03 -10.09
CA LEU A 53 9.26 1.20 -10.87
C LEU A 53 9.51 1.32 -12.38
N ASP A 54 10.51 0.62 -12.90
CA ASP A 54 10.69 0.43 -14.36
C ASP A 54 10.55 -1.04 -14.80
N GLY A 55 10.23 -1.94 -13.86
CA GLY A 55 10.11 -3.36 -14.11
C GLY A 55 11.44 -4.11 -14.11
N LYS A 56 12.55 -3.48 -13.69
CA LYS A 56 13.84 -4.10 -13.45
C LYS A 56 14.32 -3.71 -12.04
N ILE A 57 14.42 -4.67 -11.14
CA ILE A 57 15.11 -4.43 -9.86
C ILE A 57 16.61 -4.42 -10.17
N ASN A 58 17.19 -3.23 -10.35
CA ASN A 58 18.62 -3.04 -10.49
C ASN A 58 19.13 -2.25 -9.28
N PRO A 59 20.16 -2.73 -8.55
CA PRO A 59 20.71 -2.03 -7.39
C PRO A 59 21.32 -0.66 -7.69
N VAL A 60 21.52 -0.30 -8.96
CA VAL A 60 21.93 1.05 -9.39
C VAL A 60 20.75 2.03 -9.38
N GLN A 61 19.50 1.54 -9.38
CA GLN A 61 18.30 2.36 -9.53
C GLN A 61 17.62 2.68 -8.19
N GLY A 62 17.92 1.95 -7.12
CA GLY A 62 17.37 2.23 -5.79
C GLY A 62 17.26 0.99 -4.91
N ARG A 63 16.50 1.10 -3.80
CA ARG A 63 16.21 -0.02 -2.90
C ARG A 63 14.87 -0.67 -3.25
N GLY A 64 14.83 -2.00 -3.29
CA GLY A 64 13.58 -2.74 -3.48
C GLY A 64 12.70 -2.71 -2.22
N TRP A 65 11.46 -3.17 -2.37
CA TRP A 65 10.61 -3.46 -1.22
C TRP A 65 11.05 -4.78 -0.58
N PRO A 66 11.03 -4.93 0.77
CA PRO A 66 10.59 -3.96 1.77
C PRO A 66 11.72 -3.05 2.29
N SER A 67 12.96 -3.17 1.78
CA SER A 67 14.10 -2.43 2.32
C SER A 67 14.03 -0.91 2.10
N THR A 68 13.24 -0.47 1.12
CA THR A 68 12.89 0.93 0.87
C THR A 68 11.98 1.55 1.95
N GLY A 69 11.28 0.71 2.73
CA GLY A 69 10.31 1.15 3.75
C GLY A 69 8.95 1.56 3.19
N GLU A 70 7.89 1.21 3.91
CA GLU A 70 6.49 1.55 3.64
C GLU A 70 5.75 1.91 4.94
N ILE A 71 4.88 2.91 4.87
CA ILE A 71 4.02 3.33 5.97
C ILE A 71 2.58 3.34 5.47
N ASP A 72 1.79 2.39 5.96
CA ASP A 72 0.36 2.32 5.75
C ASP A 72 -0.34 3.18 6.80
N ILE A 73 -0.69 4.40 6.42
CA ILE A 73 -1.34 5.37 7.31
C ILE A 73 -2.80 4.98 7.58
N MET A 74 -3.46 4.43 6.56
CA MET A 74 -4.83 3.90 6.66
C MET A 74 -5.06 2.85 5.59
N GLU A 75 -5.39 1.64 6.01
CA GLU A 75 -5.95 0.59 5.16
C GLU A 75 -7.28 0.11 5.73
N LEU A 76 -8.17 -0.32 4.85
CA LEU A 76 -9.41 -0.98 5.25
C LEU A 76 -9.69 -2.14 4.30
N VAL A 77 -10.10 -3.27 4.86
CA VAL A 77 -10.63 -4.39 4.07
C VAL A 77 -12.14 -4.38 4.17
N GLY A 78 -12.79 -4.18 3.03
CA GLY A 78 -14.23 -4.14 2.93
C GLY A 78 -14.84 -5.52 3.11
N GLU A 79 -15.68 -5.66 4.14
CA GLU A 79 -16.38 -6.91 4.42
C GLU A 79 -17.90 -6.72 4.29
N ARG A 80 -18.59 -7.78 3.87
CA ARG A 80 -20.05 -7.83 3.89
C ARG A 80 -20.46 -8.85 4.94
N ASN A 81 -21.04 -8.39 6.05
CA ASN A 81 -21.67 -9.26 7.03
C ASN A 81 -23.20 -9.21 6.90
N SER A 82 -23.89 -10.17 7.51
CA SER A 82 -25.34 -10.32 7.48
C SER A 82 -26.11 -9.12 8.07
N ASN A 83 -25.44 -8.26 8.84
CA ASN A 83 -26.01 -7.11 9.53
C ASN A 83 -25.55 -5.75 8.94
N GLY A 84 -24.89 -5.74 7.77
CA GLY A 84 -24.39 -4.53 7.09
C GLY A 84 -22.91 -4.61 6.70
N SER A 85 -22.40 -3.59 5.99
CA SER A 85 -20.98 -3.56 5.60
C SER A 85 -20.08 -3.50 6.85
N GLY A 86 -19.16 -4.46 6.98
CA GLY A 86 -18.22 -4.65 8.10
C GLY A 86 -17.02 -3.70 8.12
N ASN A 87 -17.13 -2.54 7.46
CA ASN A 87 -16.08 -1.54 7.32
C ASN A 87 -15.86 -0.77 8.63
N LYS A 88 -15.38 -1.45 9.68
CA LYS A 88 -15.23 -0.89 11.04
C LYS A 88 -13.80 -0.87 11.54
N THR A 89 -12.91 -1.62 10.89
CA THR A 89 -11.50 -1.71 11.27
C THR A 89 -10.66 -0.94 10.27
N VAL A 90 -9.77 -0.12 10.80
CA VAL A 90 -8.68 0.50 10.05
C VAL A 90 -7.39 -0.16 10.49
N TYR A 91 -6.57 -0.56 9.54
CA TYR A 91 -5.24 -1.10 9.76
C TYR A 91 -4.19 -0.03 9.48
N GLN A 92 -3.10 -0.08 10.24
CA GLN A 92 -1.95 0.80 10.13
C GLN A 92 -0.70 -0.05 10.33
N THR A 93 0.20 0.01 9.37
CA THR A 93 1.32 -0.94 9.31
C THR A 93 2.60 -0.22 8.88
N LEU A 94 3.72 -0.68 9.41
CA LEU A 94 5.04 -0.34 8.91
C LEU A 94 5.63 -1.59 8.27
N HIS A 95 6.06 -1.50 7.02
CA HIS A 95 6.85 -2.54 6.39
C HIS A 95 8.29 -2.06 6.21
N TYR A 96 9.22 -2.89 6.66
CA TYR A 96 10.65 -2.67 6.52
C TYR A 96 11.37 -4.02 6.52
N GLY A 97 12.57 -4.06 5.96
CA GLY A 97 13.43 -5.24 5.98
C GLY A 97 14.88 -4.87 5.73
N GLN A 98 15.80 -5.74 6.13
CA GLN A 98 17.24 -5.52 5.93
C GLN A 98 17.67 -5.81 4.48
N SER A 99 16.83 -6.51 3.72
CA SER A 99 17.08 -6.85 2.32
C SER A 99 15.75 -6.97 1.56
N ASP A 100 15.84 -7.04 0.24
CA ASP A 100 14.69 -7.20 -0.66
C ASP A 100 14.13 -8.64 -0.66
N ASN A 101 14.78 -9.57 0.03
CA ASN A 101 14.36 -10.97 0.19
C ASN A 101 13.56 -11.20 1.49
N ASP A 102 13.23 -10.13 2.22
CA ASP A 102 12.39 -10.17 3.40
C ASP A 102 10.91 -10.07 2.99
N ASP A 103 10.04 -10.82 3.65
CA ASP A 103 8.60 -10.77 3.45
C ASP A 103 7.96 -9.45 3.95
N GLY A 104 8.77 -8.49 4.42
CA GLY A 104 8.31 -7.23 5.04
C GLY A 104 7.63 -7.48 6.37
N LYS A 105 7.95 -8.61 7.02
CA LYS A 105 7.21 -9.21 8.15
C LYS A 105 7.79 -8.90 9.53
N PHE A 106 8.71 -7.95 9.65
CA PHE A 106 8.97 -7.34 10.96
C PHE A 106 7.86 -6.36 11.39
N ALA A 107 6.77 -6.32 10.63
CA ALA A 107 5.45 -5.90 11.08
C ALA A 107 5.15 -6.61 12.40
N GLY A 108 5.14 -5.86 13.50
CA GLY A 108 4.56 -6.32 14.75
C GLY A 108 3.18 -6.93 14.47
N ARG A 109 2.69 -7.77 15.38
CA ARG A 109 1.28 -8.19 15.39
C ARG A 109 0.38 -6.95 15.57
N GLY A 110 0.22 -6.18 14.50
CA GLY A 110 -0.45 -4.89 14.45
C GLY A 110 -1.96 -5.08 14.47
N THR A 111 -2.47 -5.54 15.60
CA THR A 111 -3.76 -5.16 16.14
C THR A 111 -3.66 -5.18 17.66
N ALA A 112 -3.35 -4.02 18.24
CA ALA A 112 -3.92 -3.55 19.50
C ALA A 112 -3.76 -2.02 19.52
#